data_AF-A0A821I432-F1
#
_entry.id   AF-A0A821I432-F1
#
_cell.length_a   1.000
_cell.length_b   1.000
_cell.length_c   1.000
_cell.angle_alpha   90.00
_cell.angle_beta   90.00
_cell.angle_gamma   90.00
#
_symmetry.space_group_name_H-M   'P 1'
#
loop_
_entity.id
_entity.type
_entity.pdbx_description
1 polymer ?
#
loop_
_entity_poly.entity_id
_entity_poly.type
_entity_poly.pdbx_seq_one_letter_code
_entity_poly.pdbx_strand_id
1 'polypeptide(L)'
;NSYFVLELPGIGVKYYKQIRGGAMGSACTQVLADIYVKKWENLLVQQQQKQQELYFRFRDDVFLTAKLSSEKMNNILEELNRSDPNISIQWEGGESVDYLDITITIDIPNFKTTIYRKLAAQPYVLPFNSSHPSHIMRNIPYAAALRLTRICSHSTDLREELDKLRIMLLLNKYPPKFIDQQIARFYKDLTGEKASNALLGKEHDKYREISLDEQWNKKKKRPIDFQNDILCHFSYAPT
;
A
#
# COMPACT_ATOMS: atom_id res chain seq x y z
N ASN A 1 -12.01 -24.98 -14.52
CA ASN A 1 -13.34 -25.21 -13.91
C ASN A 1 -13.15 -25.56 -12.46
N SER A 2 -13.48 -24.61 -11.58
CA SER A 2 -13.28 -24.78 -10.14
C SER A 2 -14.51 -25.41 -9.51
N TYR A 3 -14.31 -26.49 -8.75
CA TYR A 3 -15.33 -27.12 -7.91
C TYR A 3 -14.93 -26.90 -6.45
N PHE A 4 -15.90 -26.65 -5.58
CA PHE A 4 -15.66 -26.56 -4.15
C PHE A 4 -16.64 -27.43 -3.38
N VAL A 5 -16.13 -27.95 -2.26
CA VAL A 5 -16.84 -28.84 -1.36
C VAL A 5 -17.21 -28.05 -0.12
N LEU A 6 -18.49 -28.05 0.24
CA LEU A 6 -18.96 -27.47 1.49
C LEU A 6 -19.38 -28.60 2.42
N GLU A 7 -18.70 -28.69 3.56
CA GLU A 7 -19.05 -29.60 4.65
C GLU A 7 -19.42 -28.77 5.88
N LEU A 8 -20.69 -28.79 6.25
CA LEU A 8 -21.20 -28.06 7.42
C LEU A 8 -21.77 -29.06 8.44
N PRO A 9 -21.66 -28.80 9.75
CA PRO A 9 -22.25 -29.67 10.76
C PRO A 9 -23.76 -29.85 10.52
N GLY A 10 -24.21 -31.10 10.37
CA GLY A 10 -25.62 -31.43 10.13
C GLY A 10 -26.11 -31.32 8.67
N ILE A 11 -25.27 -30.84 7.76
CA ILE A 11 -25.55 -30.78 6.31
C ILE A 11 -24.39 -31.51 5.63
N GLY A 12 -24.58 -32.79 5.31
CA GLY A 12 -23.55 -33.64 4.70
C GLY A 12 -22.89 -33.03 3.45
N VAL A 13 -21.80 -33.63 3.01
CA VAL A 13 -20.92 -33.11 1.95
C VAL A 13 -21.70 -32.73 0.67
N LYS A 14 -21.57 -31.47 0.24
CA LYS A 14 -22.14 -30.97 -1.03
C LYS A 14 -21.07 -30.44 -1.97
N TYR A 15 -21.22 -30.74 -3.26
CA TYR A 15 -20.34 -30.31 -4.34
C TYR A 15 -20.97 -29.17 -5.12
N TYR A 16 -20.22 -28.10 -5.36
CA TYR A 16 -20.65 -26.93 -6.11
C TYR A 16 -19.70 -26.64 -7.26
N LYS A 17 -20.26 -26.20 -8.39
CA LYS A 17 -19.51 -25.76 -9.56
C LYS A 17 -19.55 -24.23 -9.64
N GLN A 18 -18.39 -23.60 -9.75
CA GLN A 18 -18.33 -22.17 -10.02
C GLN A 18 -18.76 -21.89 -11.46
N ILE A 19 -19.85 -21.13 -11.63
CA ILE A 19 -20.41 -20.79 -12.94
C ILE A 19 -19.99 -19.40 -13.44
N ARG A 20 -19.51 -18.52 -12.54
CA ARG A 20 -19.10 -17.14 -12.86
C ARG A 20 -17.82 -16.77 -12.11
N GLY A 21 -16.93 -16.07 -12.81
CA GLY A 21 -15.62 -15.68 -12.29
C GLY A 21 -14.65 -16.85 -12.12
N GLY A 22 -13.43 -16.55 -11.70
CA GLY A 22 -12.47 -17.56 -11.28
C GLY A 22 -12.52 -17.81 -9.78
N ALA A 23 -12.00 -18.95 -9.32
CA ALA A 23 -11.95 -19.25 -7.90
C ALA A 23 -10.96 -18.34 -7.18
N MET A 24 -11.42 -17.68 -6.11
CA MET A 24 -10.51 -16.94 -5.23
C MET A 24 -9.45 -17.90 -4.66
N GLY A 25 -8.19 -17.49 -4.69
CA GLY A 25 -7.05 -18.32 -4.28
C GLY A 25 -6.44 -19.20 -5.38
N SER A 26 -7.06 -19.27 -6.57
CA SER A 26 -6.42 -19.88 -7.74
C SER A 26 -5.30 -18.98 -8.26
N ALA A 27 -4.10 -19.55 -8.44
CA ALA A 27 -2.92 -18.84 -8.92
C ALA A 27 -3.16 -18.10 -10.26
N CYS A 28 -3.98 -18.66 -11.14
CA CYS A 28 -4.25 -18.09 -12.46
C CYS A 28 -5.39 -17.06 -12.46
N THR A 29 -6.33 -17.14 -11.52
CA THR A 29 -7.54 -16.30 -11.53
C THR A 29 -7.21 -14.82 -11.41
N GLN A 30 -6.23 -14.51 -10.56
CA GLN A 30 -5.74 -13.16 -10.33
C GLN A 30 -5.21 -12.50 -11.62
N VAL A 31 -4.42 -13.23 -12.41
CA VAL A 31 -3.85 -12.74 -13.68
C VAL A 31 -4.93 -12.58 -14.74
N LEU A 32 -5.87 -13.54 -14.83
CA LEU A 32 -6.98 -13.46 -15.78
C LEU A 32 -7.90 -12.27 -15.49
N ALA A 33 -8.17 -11.99 -14.21
CA ALA A 33 -8.92 -10.81 -13.80
C ALA A 33 -8.23 -9.52 -14.22
N ASP A 34 -6.91 -9.41 -14.00
CA ASP A 34 -6.14 -8.23 -14.42
C ASP A 34 -6.19 -8.01 -15.94
N ILE A 35 -6.09 -9.07 -16.75
CA ILE A 35 -6.18 -8.98 -18.21
C ILE A 35 -7.59 -8.55 -18.64
N TYR A 36 -8.62 -9.11 -18.00
CA TYR A 36 -10.01 -8.77 -18.28
C TYR A 36 -10.29 -7.29 -18.03
N VAL A 37 -9.94 -6.80 -16.84
CA VAL A 37 -10.09 -5.39 -16.46
C VAL A 37 -9.22 -4.49 -17.34
N LYS A 38 -8.00 -4.94 -17.71
CA LYS A 38 -7.12 -4.17 -18.61
C LYS A 38 -7.73 -3.93 -19.99
N LYS A 39 -8.45 -4.91 -20.53
CA LYS A 39 -9.16 -4.76 -21.80
C LYS A 39 -10.34 -3.79 -21.67
N TRP A 40 -11.07 -3.88 -20.57
CA TRP A 40 -12.22 -3.03 -20.28
C TRP A 40 -11.83 -1.56 -20.07
N GLU A 41 -10.77 -1.28 -19.30
CA GLU A 41 -10.33 0.09 -18.97
C GLU A 41 -9.63 0.82 -20.15
N ASN A 42 -9.31 0.13 -21.25
CA ASN A 42 -8.39 0.62 -22.28
C ASN A 42 -8.84 1.96 -22.89
N LEU A 43 -10.14 2.14 -23.12
CA LEU A 43 -10.68 3.40 -23.65
C LEU A 43 -10.48 4.56 -22.67
N LEU A 44 -10.72 4.32 -21.38
CA LEU A 44 -10.50 5.31 -20.32
C LEU A 44 -9.02 5.68 -20.22
N VAL A 45 -8.13 4.69 -20.22
CA VAL A 45 -6.68 4.92 -20.17
C VAL A 45 -6.20 5.75 -21.36
N GLN A 46 -6.66 5.45 -22.58
CA GLN A 46 -6.31 6.22 -23.77
C GLN A 46 -6.80 7.65 -23.70
N GLN A 47 -7.99 7.87 -23.13
CA GLN A 47 -8.52 9.22 -22.91
C GLN A 47 -7.64 10.00 -21.92
N GLN A 48 -7.27 9.40 -20.78
CA GLN A 48 -6.42 10.08 -19.79
C GLN A 48 -5.04 10.43 -20.35
N GLN A 49 -4.44 9.53 -21.12
CA GLN A 49 -3.17 9.79 -21.81
C GLN A 49 -3.27 10.98 -22.78
N LYS A 50 -4.35 11.06 -23.57
CA LYS A 50 -4.60 12.19 -24.48
C LYS A 50 -4.76 13.51 -23.74
N GLN A 51 -5.34 13.51 -22.55
CA GLN A 51 -5.57 14.70 -21.73
C GLN A 51 -4.39 15.05 -20.81
N GLN A 52 -3.32 14.25 -20.83
CA GLN A 52 -2.18 14.37 -19.93
C GLN A 52 -2.61 14.35 -18.46
N GLU A 53 -3.52 13.42 -18.14
CA GLU A 53 -4.02 13.17 -16.79
C GLU A 53 -3.39 11.92 -16.19
N LEU A 54 -3.40 11.84 -14.86
CA LEU A 54 -2.94 10.66 -14.15
C LEU A 54 -3.98 9.55 -14.25
N TYR A 55 -3.49 8.32 -14.41
CA TYR A 55 -4.28 7.10 -14.30
C TYR A 55 -3.42 6.03 -13.64
N PHE A 56 -3.84 5.59 -12.46
CA PHE A 56 -3.21 4.52 -11.70
C PHE A 56 -4.26 3.46 -11.38
N ARG A 57 -3.87 2.19 -11.53
CA ARG A 57 -4.68 1.05 -11.09
C ARG A 57 -3.84 0.14 -10.21
N PHE A 58 -4.42 -0.27 -9.09
CA PHE A 58 -3.90 -1.34 -8.27
C PHE A 58 -5.02 -2.35 -8.04
N ARG A 59 -4.91 -3.51 -8.69
CA ARG A 59 -5.94 -4.56 -8.65
C ARG A 59 -7.28 -4.00 -9.15
N ASP A 60 -8.22 -3.82 -8.23
CA ASP A 60 -9.58 -3.38 -8.45
C ASP A 60 -9.77 -1.89 -8.12
N ASP A 61 -8.79 -1.25 -7.46
CA ASP A 61 -8.81 0.17 -7.12
C ASP A 61 -8.20 1.00 -8.25
N VAL A 62 -8.88 2.07 -8.65
CA VAL A 62 -8.44 3.00 -9.71
C VAL A 62 -8.41 4.42 -9.16
N PHE A 63 -7.32 5.13 -9.44
CA PHE A 63 -7.19 6.56 -9.22
C PHE A 63 -6.94 7.26 -10.55
N LEU A 64 -7.61 8.38 -10.79
CA LEU A 64 -7.39 9.21 -11.96
C LEU A 64 -7.58 10.69 -11.61
N THR A 65 -6.98 11.55 -12.43
CA THR A 65 -7.28 12.99 -12.42
C THR A 65 -8.09 13.35 -13.65
N ALA A 66 -8.85 14.44 -13.59
CA ALA A 66 -9.63 14.91 -14.74
C ALA A 66 -9.74 16.44 -14.72
N LYS A 67 -9.35 17.10 -15.83
CA LYS A 67 -9.69 18.51 -16.12
C LYS A 67 -11.14 18.73 -16.55
N LEU A 68 -11.89 17.66 -16.81
CA LEU A 68 -13.28 17.74 -17.23
C LEU A 68 -14.18 18.17 -16.06
N SER A 69 -15.33 18.76 -16.37
CA SER A 69 -16.35 19.01 -15.35
C SER A 69 -16.85 17.68 -14.77
N SER A 70 -17.22 17.70 -13.49
CA SER A 70 -17.72 16.51 -12.78
C SER A 70 -18.88 15.83 -13.51
N GLU A 71 -19.78 16.60 -14.13
CA GLU A 71 -20.89 16.07 -14.94
C GLU A 71 -20.41 15.25 -16.15
N LYS A 72 -19.45 15.78 -16.92
CA LYS A 72 -18.91 15.08 -18.08
C LYS A 72 -18.18 13.81 -17.66
N MET A 73 -17.43 13.88 -16.56
CA MET A 73 -16.73 12.70 -16.03
C MET A 73 -17.72 11.63 -15.55
N ASN A 74 -18.77 12.02 -14.84
CA ASN A 74 -19.82 11.10 -14.41
C ASN A 74 -20.49 10.40 -15.58
N ASN A 75 -20.79 11.13 -16.67
CA ASN A 75 -21.36 10.52 -17.87
C ASN A 75 -20.43 9.46 -18.48
N ILE A 76 -19.13 9.73 -18.57
CA ILE A 76 -18.13 8.78 -19.06
C ILE A 76 -18.07 7.53 -18.16
N LEU A 77 -18.06 7.71 -16.84
CA LEU A 77 -18.03 6.61 -15.89
C LEU A 77 -19.32 5.77 -15.96
N GLU A 78 -20.48 6.40 -16.09
CA GLU A 78 -21.74 5.69 -16.31
C GLU A 78 -21.76 4.86 -17.59
N GLU A 79 -21.26 5.42 -18.70
CA GLU A 79 -21.13 4.69 -19.96
C GLU A 79 -20.19 3.49 -19.83
N LEU A 80 -19.04 3.67 -19.17
CA LEU A 80 -18.10 2.58 -18.88
C LEU A 80 -18.72 1.50 -17.99
N ASN A 81 -19.48 1.88 -16.97
CA ASN A 81 -20.19 0.95 -16.09
C ASN A 81 -21.24 0.12 -16.85
N ARG A 82 -21.87 0.70 -17.89
CA ARG A 82 -22.84 -0.02 -18.74
C ARG A 82 -22.18 -0.89 -19.81
N SER A 83 -20.91 -0.66 -20.12
CA SER A 83 -20.22 -1.35 -21.22
C SER A 83 -20.00 -2.85 -20.98
N ASP A 84 -19.95 -3.29 -19.72
CA ASP A 84 -19.74 -4.70 -19.37
C ASP A 84 -20.63 -5.10 -18.18
N PRO A 85 -21.61 -6.00 -18.35
CA PRO A 85 -22.49 -6.45 -17.26
C PRO A 85 -21.75 -7.24 -16.16
N ASN A 86 -20.49 -7.64 -16.41
CA ASN A 86 -19.66 -8.32 -15.43
C ASN A 86 -18.87 -7.39 -14.52
N ILE A 87 -18.76 -6.11 -14.87
CA ILE A 87 -18.04 -5.11 -14.10
C ILE A 87 -19.05 -4.12 -13.53
N SER A 88 -18.94 -3.85 -12.23
CA SER A 88 -19.68 -2.77 -11.59
C SER A 88 -18.67 -1.87 -10.92
N ILE A 89 -18.67 -0.60 -11.30
CA ILE A 89 -17.80 0.41 -10.71
C ILE A 89 -18.59 1.30 -9.75
N GLN A 90 -17.92 1.66 -8.67
CA GLN A 90 -18.31 2.74 -7.77
C GLN A 90 -17.21 3.79 -7.85
N TRP A 91 -17.60 5.05 -7.87
CA TRP A 91 -16.64 6.14 -7.95
C TRP A 91 -17.03 7.26 -7.00
N GLU A 92 -16.00 7.93 -6.51
CA GLU A 92 -16.09 9.15 -5.73
C GLU A 92 -15.05 10.13 -6.28
N GLY A 93 -15.31 11.42 -6.10
CA GLY A 93 -14.44 12.47 -6.61
C GLY A 93 -14.59 13.74 -5.79
N GLY A 94 -13.60 14.62 -5.92
CA GLY A 94 -13.55 15.87 -5.18
C GLY A 94 -12.13 16.41 -5.08
N GLU A 95 -11.94 17.39 -4.21
CA GLU A 95 -10.63 17.97 -3.94
C GLU A 95 -9.71 17.04 -3.13
N SER A 96 -10.29 16.07 -2.43
CA SER A 96 -9.58 15.05 -1.65
C SER A 96 -10.21 13.69 -1.88
N VAL A 97 -9.39 12.68 -2.13
CA VAL A 97 -9.83 11.29 -2.34
C VAL A 97 -8.85 10.31 -1.70
N ASP A 98 -9.36 9.16 -1.28
CA ASP A 98 -8.55 8.09 -0.71
C ASP A 98 -8.21 7.06 -1.78
N TYR A 99 -6.93 6.68 -1.87
CA TYR A 99 -6.46 5.64 -2.77
C TYR A 99 -5.44 4.76 -2.04
N LEU A 100 -5.79 3.47 -1.87
CA LEU A 100 -5.04 2.50 -1.09
C LEU A 100 -4.84 2.97 0.37
N ASP A 101 -3.61 3.31 0.73
CA ASP A 101 -3.21 3.79 2.04
C ASP A 101 -2.90 5.29 2.08
N ILE A 102 -3.30 6.04 1.06
CA ILE A 102 -2.96 7.44 0.86
C ILE A 102 -4.23 8.25 0.67
N THR A 103 -4.32 9.39 1.36
CA THR A 103 -5.26 10.46 1.05
C THR A 103 -4.55 11.47 0.16
N ILE A 104 -5.13 11.76 -1.01
CA ILE A 104 -4.56 12.65 -2.02
C ILE A 104 -5.47 13.87 -2.10
N THR A 105 -4.90 15.05 -1.86
CA THR A 105 -5.60 16.33 -1.88
C THR A 105 -4.98 17.26 -2.91
N ILE A 106 -5.80 18.02 -3.63
CA ILE A 106 -5.34 19.04 -4.57
C ILE A 106 -4.67 20.18 -3.79
N ASP A 107 -3.41 20.46 -4.12
CA ASP A 107 -2.59 21.51 -3.50
C ASP A 107 -1.83 22.28 -4.60
N ILE A 108 -2.58 23.10 -5.34
CA ILE A 108 -2.17 23.70 -6.62
C ILE A 108 -0.78 24.38 -6.50
N PRO A 109 0.19 24.07 -7.39
CA PRO A 109 0.07 23.27 -8.63
C PRO A 109 0.29 21.75 -8.45
N ASN A 110 0.47 21.27 -7.23
CA ASN A 110 0.85 19.90 -6.91
C ASN A 110 -0.30 19.11 -6.24
N PHE A 111 0.02 17.88 -5.82
CA PHE A 111 -0.82 17.10 -4.91
C PHE A 111 -0.16 17.04 -3.53
N LYS A 112 -0.97 17.27 -2.52
CA LYS A 112 -0.64 16.93 -1.14
C LYS A 112 -1.04 15.48 -0.88
N THR A 113 -0.13 14.71 -0.29
CA THR A 113 -0.40 13.32 0.10
C THR A 113 -0.20 13.12 1.60
N THR A 114 -1.12 12.41 2.23
CA THR A 114 -1.10 12.04 3.65
C THR A 114 -1.56 10.59 3.83
N ILE A 115 -1.39 10.03 5.02
CA ILE A 115 -1.76 8.63 5.29
C ILE A 115 -3.28 8.50 5.48
N TYR A 116 -3.90 7.57 4.74
CA TYR A 116 -5.29 7.21 4.95
C TYR A 116 -5.43 6.19 6.09
N ARG A 117 -6.42 6.39 6.97
CA ARG A 117 -6.83 5.42 8.00
C ARG A 117 -8.32 5.25 7.99
N LYS A 118 -8.78 4.01 7.80
CA LYS A 118 -10.19 3.66 7.98
C LYS A 118 -10.63 4.01 9.40
N LEU A 119 -11.75 4.72 9.53
CA LEU A 119 -12.30 5.17 10.82
C LEU A 119 -12.50 4.02 11.83
N ALA A 120 -12.88 2.83 11.33
CA ALA A 120 -13.10 1.64 12.16
C ALA A 120 -11.82 0.85 12.44
N ALA A 121 -10.68 1.19 11.83
CA ALA A 121 -9.43 0.46 12.03
C ALA A 121 -8.86 0.79 13.41
N GLN A 122 -8.74 -0.24 14.26
CA GLN A 122 -8.01 -0.11 15.50
C GLN A 122 -6.52 0.16 15.19
N PRO A 123 -5.84 1.00 15.98
CA PRO A 123 -4.41 1.25 15.85
C PRO A 123 -3.61 0.05 16.37
N TYR A 124 -3.81 -1.11 15.74
CA TYR A 124 -3.21 -2.37 16.11
C TYR A 124 -1.94 -2.59 15.29
N VAL A 125 -0.85 -2.83 16.01
CA VAL A 125 0.35 -3.45 15.46
C VAL A 125 0.72 -4.62 16.34
N LEU A 126 1.62 -5.47 15.85
CA LEU A 126 2.07 -6.62 16.62
C LEU A 126 2.53 -6.18 18.03
N PRO A 127 1.89 -6.64 19.12
CA PRO A 127 2.23 -6.19 20.45
C PRO A 127 3.65 -6.57 20.85
N PHE A 128 4.31 -5.71 21.63
CA PHE A 128 5.70 -5.92 22.03
C PHE A 128 5.91 -7.20 22.86
N ASN A 129 4.89 -7.64 23.61
CA ASN A 129 4.92 -8.85 24.42
C ASN A 129 4.56 -10.13 23.64
N SER A 130 4.41 -10.06 22.33
CA SER A 130 4.16 -11.24 21.51
C SER A 130 5.44 -12.07 21.32
N SER A 131 5.29 -13.38 21.13
CA SER A 131 6.41 -14.33 20.99
C SER A 131 7.00 -14.33 19.57
N HIS A 132 7.44 -13.16 19.10
CA HIS A 132 8.10 -12.99 17.81
C HIS A 132 9.56 -12.57 17.97
N PRO A 133 10.42 -12.86 16.97
CA PRO A 133 11.82 -12.45 17.02
C PRO A 133 12.00 -10.94 17.23
N SER A 134 13.00 -10.56 18.03
CA SER A 134 13.28 -9.16 18.39
C SER A 134 13.54 -8.24 17.19
N HIS A 135 14.02 -8.77 16.06
CA HIS A 135 14.21 -8.00 14.85
C HIS A 135 12.89 -7.52 14.23
N ILE A 136 11.79 -8.28 14.39
CA ILE A 136 10.45 -7.86 13.94
C ILE A 136 9.99 -6.66 14.77
N MET A 137 10.13 -6.74 16.10
CA MET A 137 9.79 -5.64 17.02
C MET A 137 10.59 -4.37 16.71
N ARG A 138 11.88 -4.50 16.39
CA ARG A 138 12.74 -3.37 16.00
C ARG A 138 12.36 -2.77 14.65
N ASN A 139 11.83 -3.57 13.73
CA ASN A 139 11.48 -3.11 12.39
C ASN A 139 10.14 -2.40 12.34
N ILE A 140 9.20 -2.70 13.23
CA ILE A 140 7.85 -2.10 13.21
C ILE A 140 7.90 -0.56 13.32
N PRO A 141 8.54 0.05 14.34
CA PRO A 141 8.62 1.52 14.42
C PRO A 141 9.37 2.14 13.22
N TYR A 142 10.46 1.49 12.80
CA TYR A 142 11.30 1.96 11.69
C TYR A 142 10.55 1.97 10.36
N ALA A 143 9.91 0.86 10.01
CA ALA A 143 9.19 0.70 8.76
C ALA A 143 7.95 1.61 8.74
N ALA A 144 7.27 1.79 9.87
CA ALA A 144 6.16 2.73 9.98
C ALA A 144 6.62 4.18 9.77
N ALA A 145 7.70 4.62 10.43
CA ALA A 145 8.24 5.97 10.22
C ALA A 145 8.68 6.19 8.77
N LEU A 146 9.39 5.23 8.18
CA LEU A 146 9.78 5.28 6.76
C LEU A 146 8.56 5.39 5.83
N ARG A 147 7.50 4.62 6.08
CA ARG A 147 6.26 4.68 5.30
C ARG A 147 5.61 6.06 5.41
N LEU A 148 5.53 6.62 6.60
CA LEU A 148 4.99 7.97 6.81
C LEU A 148 5.81 9.02 6.05
N THR A 149 7.14 8.93 6.06
CA THR A 149 8.00 9.85 5.32
C THR A 149 7.82 9.76 3.81
N ARG A 150 7.58 8.57 3.27
CA ARG A 150 7.29 8.39 1.84
C ARG A 150 5.94 8.97 1.43
N ILE A 151 4.94 8.83 2.30
CA ILE A 151 3.56 9.21 2.00
C ILE A 151 3.34 10.70 2.25
N CYS A 152 3.71 11.24 3.41
CA CYS A 152 3.45 12.64 3.73
C CYS A 152 4.24 13.58 2.82
N SER A 153 3.56 14.47 2.07
CA SER A 153 4.23 15.49 1.24
C SER A 153 4.76 16.65 2.06
N HIS A 154 4.09 17.03 3.16
CA HIS A 154 4.48 18.17 3.98
C HIS A 154 5.01 17.71 5.35
N SER A 155 6.01 18.44 5.85
CA SER A 155 6.67 18.14 7.12
C SER A 155 5.75 18.30 8.34
N THR A 156 4.74 19.18 8.25
CA THR A 156 3.72 19.38 9.28
C THR A 156 2.87 18.14 9.46
N ASP A 157 2.37 17.57 8.35
CA ASP A 157 1.57 16.35 8.39
C ASP A 157 2.43 15.18 8.87
N LEU A 158 3.67 15.06 8.40
CA LEU A 158 4.58 14.02 8.86
C LEU A 158 4.79 14.07 10.38
N ARG A 159 4.90 15.28 10.96
CA ARG A 159 5.06 15.45 12.42
C ARG A 159 3.86 14.91 13.17
N GLU A 160 2.65 15.34 12.79
CA GLU A 160 1.40 14.85 13.41
C GLU A 160 1.28 13.33 13.28
N GLU A 161 1.68 12.78 12.13
CA GLU A 161 1.61 11.36 11.88
C GLU A 161 2.64 10.54 12.66
N LEU A 162 3.82 11.09 12.91
CA LEU A 162 4.81 10.49 13.81
C LEU A 162 4.34 10.51 15.28
N ASP A 163 3.63 11.56 15.70
CA ASP A 163 3.03 11.62 17.03
C ASP A 163 1.93 10.55 17.19
N LYS A 164 1.04 10.40 16.19
CA LYS A 164 0.05 9.32 16.14
C LYS A 164 0.71 7.94 16.14
N LEU A 165 1.80 7.75 15.40
CA LEU A 165 2.60 6.51 15.40
C LEU A 165 3.15 6.21 16.81
N ARG A 166 3.69 7.21 17.51
CA ARG A 166 4.19 7.04 18.87
C ARG A 166 3.08 6.57 19.81
N ILE A 167 1.91 7.21 19.77
CA ILE A 167 0.75 6.83 20.58
C ILE A 167 0.32 5.39 20.27
N MET A 168 0.20 5.03 18.99
CA MET A 168 -0.11 3.67 18.56
C MET A 168 0.87 2.64 19.13
N LEU A 169 2.18 2.90 19.06
CA LEU A 169 3.19 1.98 19.60
C LEU A 169 3.09 1.81 21.12
N LEU A 170 2.82 2.90 21.85
CA LEU A 170 2.60 2.86 23.30
C LEU A 170 1.37 2.02 23.67
N LEU A 171 0.27 2.17 22.93
CA LEU A 171 -0.94 1.35 23.11
C LEU A 171 -0.67 -0.14 22.87
N ASN A 172 0.28 -0.46 21.99
CA ASN A 172 0.73 -1.83 21.71
C ASN A 172 1.90 -2.29 22.61
N LYS A 173 2.07 -1.65 23.77
CA LYS A 173 3.01 -2.03 24.85
C LYS A 173 4.50 -1.89 24.51
N TYR A 174 4.85 -1.11 23.49
CA TYR A 174 6.25 -0.83 23.20
C TYR A 174 6.87 0.07 24.29
N PRO A 175 8.05 -0.27 24.85
CA PRO A 175 8.71 0.59 25.82
C PRO A 175 9.09 1.95 25.21
N PRO A 176 8.86 3.09 25.89
CA PRO A 176 9.16 4.42 25.34
C PRO A 176 10.60 4.58 24.84
N LYS A 177 11.58 4.15 25.65
CA LYS A 177 13.00 4.18 25.27
C LYS A 177 13.29 3.35 24.01
N PHE A 178 12.59 2.23 23.83
CA PHE A 178 12.76 1.38 22.65
C PHE A 178 12.22 2.09 21.39
N ILE A 179 11.07 2.75 21.50
CA ILE A 179 10.50 3.56 20.42
C ILE A 179 11.49 4.65 20.01
N ASP A 180 11.98 5.44 20.99
CA ASP A 180 12.93 6.53 20.74
C ASP A 180 14.20 6.03 20.03
N GLN A 181 14.73 4.88 20.46
CA GLN A 181 15.89 4.25 19.83
C GLN A 181 15.64 3.85 18.37
N GLN A 182 14.47 3.25 18.07
CA GLN A 182 14.17 2.82 16.70
C GLN A 182 13.89 4.01 15.77
N ILE A 183 13.24 5.06 16.27
CA ILE A 183 12.99 6.28 15.51
C ILE A 183 14.29 7.07 15.29
N ALA A 184 15.16 7.16 16.30
CA ALA A 184 16.49 7.76 16.13
C ALA A 184 17.39 6.97 15.16
N ARG A 185 17.25 5.63 15.13
CA ARG A 185 17.90 4.80 14.09
C ARG A 185 17.40 5.17 12.70
N PHE A 186 16.08 5.28 12.54
CA PHE A 186 15.48 5.72 11.27
C PHE A 186 16.01 7.08 10.81
N TYR A 187 16.02 8.10 11.68
CA TYR A 187 16.58 9.40 11.32
C TYR A 187 18.05 9.28 10.92
N LYS A 188 18.86 8.56 11.70
CA LYS A 188 20.28 8.40 11.40
C LYS A 188 20.51 7.74 10.05
N ASP A 189 19.72 6.72 9.71
CA ASP A 189 19.87 5.98 8.45
C ASP A 189 19.42 6.83 7.23
N LEU A 190 18.47 7.76 7.41
CA LEU A 190 17.96 8.61 6.33
C LEU A 190 18.72 9.93 6.18
N THR A 191 19.00 10.63 7.28
CA THR A 191 19.57 11.99 7.29
C THR A 191 21.04 12.02 7.72
N GLY A 192 21.56 10.94 8.30
CA GLY A 192 22.85 10.93 8.98
C GLY A 192 22.81 11.46 10.42
N GLU A 193 21.71 12.12 10.80
CA GLU A 193 21.52 12.71 12.12
C GLU A 193 20.54 11.90 12.97
N LYS A 194 20.75 11.85 14.30
CA LYS A 194 19.79 11.19 15.21
C LYS A 194 18.54 12.01 15.49
N ALA A 195 18.52 13.29 15.10
CA ALA A 195 17.45 14.23 15.42
C ALA A 195 16.48 14.36 14.23
N SER A 196 15.24 14.73 14.55
CA SER A 196 14.19 14.94 13.55
C SER A 196 14.31 16.25 12.78
N ASN A 197 15.21 17.15 13.19
CA ASN A 197 15.28 18.54 12.71
C ASN A 197 15.46 18.64 11.19
N ALA A 198 16.33 17.79 10.63
CA ALA A 198 16.59 17.76 9.20
C ALA A 198 15.34 17.31 8.42
N LEU A 199 14.69 16.21 8.85
CA LEU A 199 13.53 15.63 8.17
C LEU A 199 12.23 16.43 8.35
N LEU A 200 12.00 16.99 9.55
CA LEU A 200 10.81 17.78 9.89
C LEU A 200 11.02 19.29 9.69
N GLY A 201 12.14 19.68 9.08
CA GLY A 201 12.52 21.06 8.81
C GLY A 201 12.42 21.39 7.32
N LYS A 202 13.32 22.28 6.87
CA LYS A 202 13.33 22.77 5.48
C LYS A 202 13.84 21.74 4.46
N GLU A 203 14.54 20.70 4.91
CA GLU A 203 15.08 19.64 4.03
C GLU A 203 14.13 18.45 3.87
N HIS A 204 12.86 18.59 4.25
CA HIS A 204 11.87 17.50 4.19
C HIS A 204 11.80 16.85 2.81
N ASP A 205 11.63 17.66 1.75
CA ASP A 205 11.46 17.17 0.37
C ASP A 205 12.67 16.35 -0.08
N LYS A 206 13.89 16.84 0.21
CA LYS A 206 15.15 16.14 -0.08
C LYS A 206 15.19 14.75 0.55
N TYR A 207 14.87 14.62 1.85
CA TYR A 207 14.91 13.31 2.51
C TYR A 207 13.74 12.41 2.11
N ARG A 208 12.58 13.00 1.78
CA ARG A 208 11.46 12.27 1.20
C ARG A 208 11.84 11.68 -0.16
N GLU A 209 12.46 12.44 -1.05
CA GLU A 209 12.97 11.95 -2.34
C GLU A 209 13.97 10.81 -2.17
N ILE A 210 14.93 10.95 -1.24
CA ILE A 210 15.87 9.86 -0.90
C ILE A 210 15.12 8.60 -0.47
N SER A 211 14.08 8.76 0.36
CA SER A 211 13.29 7.62 0.85
C SER A 211 12.48 6.92 -0.25
N LEU A 212 12.14 7.62 -1.33
CA LEU A 212 11.40 7.13 -2.49
C LEU A 212 12.30 6.44 -3.53
N ASP A 213 13.61 6.70 -3.51
CA ASP A 213 14.58 6.06 -4.39
C ASP A 213 14.64 4.54 -4.15
N GLU A 214 14.39 3.75 -5.20
CA GLU A 214 14.51 2.29 -5.15
C GLU A 214 15.91 1.82 -4.74
N GLN A 215 16.95 2.58 -5.07
CA GLN A 215 18.33 2.22 -4.75
C GLN A 215 18.64 2.37 -3.27
N TRP A 216 17.94 3.26 -2.56
CA TRP A 216 18.19 3.52 -1.14
C TRP A 216 18.02 2.27 -0.27
N ASN A 217 17.02 1.43 -0.61
CA ASN A 217 16.77 0.16 0.09
C ASN A 217 17.53 -1.06 -0.48
N LYS A 218 18.17 -0.93 -1.66
CA LYS A 218 18.90 -2.05 -2.28
C LYS A 218 20.19 -2.30 -1.51
N LYS A 219 20.14 -3.25 -0.58
CA LYS A 219 21.35 -3.81 0.03
C LYS A 219 22.20 -4.45 -1.07
N LYS A 220 23.46 -4.05 -1.18
CA LYS A 220 24.45 -4.79 -1.97
C LYS A 220 24.51 -6.21 -1.40
N LYS A 221 24.00 -7.19 -2.16
CA LYS A 221 24.17 -8.59 -1.78
C LYS A 221 25.66 -8.89 -1.78
N ARG A 222 26.17 -9.53 -0.72
CA ARG A 222 27.51 -10.10 -0.72
C ARG A 222 27.61 -11.04 -1.94
N PRO A 223 28.67 -10.95 -2.76
CA PRO A 223 28.92 -11.94 -3.80
C PRO A 223 29.10 -13.32 -3.14
N ILE A 224 28.48 -14.35 -3.72
CA ILE A 224 28.60 -15.71 -3.23
C ILE A 224 30.03 -16.18 -3.49
N ASP A 225 30.72 -16.61 -2.44
CA ASP A 225 32.02 -17.25 -2.54
C ASP A 225 31.82 -18.76 -2.69
N PHE A 226 31.91 -19.29 -3.91
CA PHE A 226 31.68 -20.72 -4.16
C PHE A 226 32.71 -21.66 -3.53
N GLN A 227 33.84 -21.15 -3.01
CA GLN A 227 34.83 -21.97 -2.29
C GLN A 227 34.50 -22.10 -0.80
N ASN A 228 33.85 -21.10 -0.22
CA ASN A 228 33.65 -21.01 1.24
C ASN A 228 32.17 -20.98 1.66
N ASP A 229 31.25 -20.64 0.76
CA ASP A 229 29.82 -20.53 1.03
C ASP A 229 29.08 -21.81 0.61
N ILE A 230 28.27 -22.36 1.50
CA ILE A 230 27.35 -23.48 1.20
C ILE A 230 25.98 -22.90 0.85
N LEU A 231 25.47 -23.21 -0.34
CA LEU A 231 24.12 -22.85 -0.77
C LEU A 231 23.12 -23.92 -0.34
N CYS A 232 22.32 -23.64 0.68
CA CYS A 232 21.20 -24.50 1.08
C CYS A 232 19.89 -24.01 0.44
N HIS A 233 19.29 -24.85 -0.41
CA HIS A 233 17.96 -24.61 -0.97
C HIS A 233 16.92 -25.43 -0.19
N PHE A 234 15.94 -24.76 0.42
CA PHE A 234 14.81 -25.43 1.06
C PHE A 234 13.62 -25.41 0.10
N SER A 235 13.26 -26.58 -0.42
CA SER A 235 12.01 -26.79 -1.14
C SER A 235 10.95 -27.27 -0.14
N TYR A 236 9.97 -26.41 0.15
CA TYR A 236 8.80 -26.79 0.92
C TYR A 236 7.83 -27.55 0.00
N ALA A 237 7.69 -28.85 0.21
CA ALA A 237 6.63 -29.64 -0.40
C ALA A 237 5.49 -29.78 0.62
N PRO A 238 4.37 -29.06 0.48
CA PRO A 238 3.21 -29.33 1.31
C PRO A 238 2.68 -30.74 0.98
N THR A 239 2.66 -31.61 1.98
CA THR A 239 1.94 -32.89 1.96
C THR A 239 0.43 -32.66 2.01
#